data_AF-A0A1C3TRQ0-F1
#
_entry.id   AF-A0A1C3TRQ0-F1
#
_cell.length_a   1.000
_cell.length_b   1.000
_cell.length_c   1.000
_cell.angle_alpha   90.00
_cell.angle_beta   90.00
_cell.angle_gamma   90.00
#
_symmetry.space_group_name_H-M   'P 1'
#
loop_
_entity.id
_entity.type
_entity.pdbx_description
1 polymer ?
#
loop_
_entity_poly.entity_id
_entity_poly.type
_entity_poly.pdbx_seq_one_letter_code
_entity_poly.pdbx_strand_id
1 'polypeptide(L)'
;MAPARRRGRGAVKVGGPLESNFSEVLPDAALNGQGIALYSVWHVAEHLRRGQLRQVLPQYTLAETGIHAVMPQRRRVPPRVRAFVEFMQVQLAEPPP
;
A
#
# COMPACT_ATOMS: atom_id res chain seq x y z
N MET A 1 30.66 -16.72 5.50
CA MET A 1 30.20 -15.34 5.66
C MET A 1 30.16 -14.70 4.28
N ALA A 2 29.00 -14.68 3.63
CA ALA A 2 28.85 -14.17 2.25
C ALA A 2 28.83 -12.62 2.26
N PRO A 3 29.41 -11.95 1.23
CA PRO A 3 29.56 -10.51 1.23
C PRO A 3 28.19 -9.81 1.16
N ALA A 4 28.02 -8.76 1.96
CA ALA A 4 26.84 -7.91 1.95
C ALA A 4 26.64 -7.31 0.55
N ARG A 5 25.62 -7.79 -0.16
CA ARG A 5 25.22 -7.22 -1.46
C ARG A 5 24.88 -5.73 -1.27
N ARG A 6 25.43 -4.89 -2.14
CA ARG A 6 25.15 -3.44 -2.24
C ARG A 6 23.65 -3.18 -2.11
N ARG A 7 23.23 -2.42 -1.09
CA ARG A 7 21.88 -1.83 -1.01
C ARG A 7 21.77 -0.79 -2.13
N GLY A 8 21.11 -1.14 -3.22
CA GLY A 8 20.83 -0.26 -4.34
C GLY A 8 19.41 -0.54 -4.85
N ARG A 9 18.81 0.44 -5.56
CA ARG A 9 17.54 0.21 -6.25
C ARG A 9 17.75 -0.89 -7.28
N GLY A 10 16.89 -1.91 -7.27
CA GLY A 10 16.89 -2.99 -8.24
C GLY A 10 15.48 -3.18 -8.80
N ALA A 11 15.39 -3.47 -10.09
CA ALA A 11 14.15 -3.88 -10.73
C ALA A 11 14.15 -5.40 -10.85
N VAL A 12 13.04 -6.02 -10.45
CA VAL A 12 12.82 -7.47 -10.60
C VAL A 12 11.59 -7.65 -11.46
N LYS A 13 11.72 -8.37 -12.57
CA LYS A 13 10.56 -8.75 -13.38
C LYS A 13 9.79 -9.84 -12.62
N VAL A 14 8.51 -9.60 -12.39
CA VAL A 14 7.61 -10.57 -11.77
C VAL A 14 6.78 -11.21 -12.89
N GLY A 15 6.74 -12.53 -12.95
CA GLY A 15 5.96 -13.30 -13.93
C GLY A 15 5.02 -14.27 -13.22
N GLY A 16 4.09 -13.73 -12.45
CA GLY A 16 3.10 -14.52 -11.70
C GLY A 16 2.00 -15.09 -12.60
N PRO A 17 1.24 -16.08 -12.10
CA PRO A 17 0.15 -16.72 -12.85
C PRO A 17 -1.13 -15.86 -12.94
N LEU A 18 -1.17 -14.71 -12.27
CA LEU A 18 -2.34 -13.85 -12.14
C LEU A 18 -1.94 -12.38 -12.32
N GLU A 19 -2.70 -11.68 -13.17
CA GLU A 19 -2.63 -10.24 -13.36
C GLU A 19 -4.06 -9.69 -13.31
N SER A 20 -4.26 -8.58 -12.60
CA SER A 20 -5.56 -7.95 -12.45
C SER A 20 -5.42 -6.46 -12.20
N ASN A 21 -6.39 -5.70 -12.70
CA ASN A 21 -6.56 -4.28 -12.42
C ASN A 21 -7.68 -4.00 -11.38
N PHE A 22 -8.26 -5.05 -10.81
CA PHE A 22 -9.23 -4.95 -9.70
C PHE A 22 -8.50 -5.11 -8.37
N SER A 23 -8.81 -4.21 -7.44
CA SER A 23 -8.17 -4.14 -6.13
C SER A 23 -8.32 -5.43 -5.32
N GLU A 24 -9.46 -6.09 -5.41
CA GLU A 24 -9.81 -7.19 -4.50
C GLU A 24 -9.14 -8.52 -4.91
N VAL A 25 -8.81 -8.66 -6.20
CA VAL A 25 -8.39 -9.95 -6.78
C VAL A 25 -7.04 -10.43 -6.25
N LEU A 26 -6.04 -9.55 -6.12
CA LEU A 26 -4.70 -9.96 -5.66
C LEU A 26 -4.65 -10.32 -4.16
N PRO A 27 -5.27 -9.53 -3.25
CA PRO A 27 -5.45 -9.94 -1.85
C PRO A 27 -6.17 -11.28 -1.70
N ASP A 28 -7.27 -11.49 -2.42
CA ASP A 28 -8.03 -12.74 -2.36
C ASP A 28 -7.20 -13.94 -2.84
N ALA A 29 -6.44 -13.78 -3.93
CA ALA A 29 -5.53 -14.82 -4.40
C ALA A 29 -4.46 -15.16 -3.34
N ALA A 30 -3.87 -14.15 -2.69
CA ALA A 30 -2.89 -14.35 -1.62
C ALA A 30 -3.50 -15.05 -0.39
N LEU A 31 -4.72 -14.66 0.01
CA LEU A 31 -5.47 -15.30 1.11
C LEU A 31 -5.77 -16.78 0.83
N ASN A 32 -5.97 -17.13 -0.44
CA ASN A 32 -6.20 -18.51 -0.89
C ASN A 32 -4.91 -19.26 -1.21
N GLY A 33 -3.74 -18.73 -0.84
CA GLY A 33 -2.45 -19.43 -0.98
C GLY A 33 -1.90 -19.48 -2.41
N GLN A 34 -2.38 -18.64 -3.32
CA GLN A 34 -1.96 -18.66 -4.73
C GLN A 34 -0.64 -17.92 -5.00
N GLY A 35 -0.02 -17.33 -3.97
CA GLY A 35 1.30 -16.70 -4.07
C GLY A 35 1.50 -15.52 -3.13
N ILE A 36 2.45 -14.66 -3.48
CA ILE A 36 2.77 -13.41 -2.77
C ILE A 36 2.24 -12.24 -3.61
N ALA A 37 1.56 -11.31 -2.96
CA ALA A 37 1.09 -10.06 -3.57
C ALA A 37 1.78 -8.86 -2.94
N LEU A 38 2.07 -7.85 -3.77
CA LEU A 38 2.42 -6.52 -3.30
C LEU A 38 1.15 -5.68 -3.23
N TYR A 39 0.84 -5.15 -2.04
CA TYR A 39 -0.42 -4.45 -1.85
C TYR A 39 -0.35 -3.39 -0.75
N SER A 40 -1.28 -2.43 -0.79
CA SER A 40 -1.37 -1.37 0.22
C SER A 40 -1.80 -1.95 1.57
N VAL A 41 -1.04 -1.67 2.62
CA VAL A 41 -1.36 -2.05 4.00
C VAL A 41 -2.74 -1.56 4.43
N TRP A 42 -3.18 -0.41 3.93
CA TRP A 42 -4.53 0.14 4.16
C TRP A 42 -5.67 -0.83 3.81
N HIS A 43 -5.43 -1.75 2.89
CA HIS A 43 -6.46 -2.67 2.40
C HIS A 43 -6.33 -4.08 3.01
N VAL A 44 -5.13 -4.50 3.43
CA VAL A 44 -4.88 -5.85 3.96
C VAL A 44 -4.59 -5.91 5.47
N ALA A 45 -4.59 -4.76 6.17
CA ALA A 45 -4.25 -4.71 7.59
C ALA A 45 -5.07 -5.65 8.47
N GLU A 46 -6.37 -5.80 8.22
CA GLU A 46 -7.20 -6.73 9.03
C GLU A 46 -6.78 -8.19 8.81
N HIS A 47 -6.44 -8.57 7.59
CA HIS A 47 -5.94 -9.91 7.29
C HIS A 47 -4.56 -10.16 7.90
N LEU A 48 -3.71 -9.14 7.97
CA LEU A 48 -2.43 -9.20 8.69
C LEU A 48 -2.64 -9.37 10.20
N ARG A 49 -3.54 -8.57 10.81
CA ARG A 49 -3.88 -8.67 12.23
C ARG A 49 -4.44 -10.04 12.60
N ARG A 50 -5.27 -10.63 11.73
CA ARG A 50 -5.84 -11.97 11.92
C ARG A 50 -4.85 -13.10 11.63
N GLY A 51 -3.64 -12.79 11.15
CA GLY A 51 -2.64 -13.79 10.76
C GLY A 51 -3.00 -14.59 9.51
N GLN A 52 -4.01 -14.14 8.74
CA GLN A 52 -4.39 -14.75 7.46
C GLN A 52 -3.40 -14.40 6.34
N LEU A 53 -2.79 -13.21 6.44
CA LEU A 53 -1.66 -12.80 5.62
C LEU A 53 -0.43 -12.57 6.50
N ARG A 54 0.74 -12.67 5.88
CA ARG A 54 2.03 -12.40 6.54
C ARG A 54 2.92 -11.56 5.62
N GLN A 55 3.53 -10.52 6.19
CA GLN A 55 4.55 -9.76 5.48
C GLN A 55 5.77 -10.65 5.18
N VAL A 56 6.21 -10.61 3.93
CA VAL A 56 7.43 -11.26 3.44
C VAL A 56 8.38 -10.21 2.91
N LEU A 57 9.68 -10.55 2.84
CA LEU A 57 10.70 -9.67 2.30
C LEU A 57 10.75 -8.27 2.96
N PRO A 58 10.67 -8.12 4.30
CA PRO A 58 10.55 -6.82 4.99
C PRO A 58 11.72 -5.86 4.74
N GLN A 59 12.87 -6.38 4.29
CA GLN A 59 14.04 -5.60 3.91
C GLN A 59 13.91 -4.92 2.53
N TYR A 60 12.83 -5.20 1.79
CA TYR A 60 12.54 -4.61 0.48
C TYR A 60 11.28 -3.76 0.57
N THR A 61 11.44 -2.44 0.39
CA THR A 61 10.34 -1.48 0.38
C THR A 61 10.26 -0.79 -0.98
N LEU A 62 9.05 -0.38 -1.36
CA LEU A 62 8.88 0.55 -2.47
C LEU A 62 9.05 1.99 -1.97
N ALA A 63 9.21 2.90 -2.92
CA ALA A 63 9.09 4.32 -2.62
C ALA A 63 7.72 4.57 -1.98
N GLU A 64 7.71 5.33 -0.89
CA GLU A 64 6.47 5.71 -0.22
C GLU A 64 5.58 6.51 -1.18
N THR A 65 4.32 6.12 -1.24
CA THR A 65 3.26 6.82 -1.97
C THR A 65 2.31 7.45 -0.95
N GLY A 66 2.12 8.76 -1.03
CA GLY A 66 1.19 9.48 -0.16
C GLY A 66 -0.27 9.38 -0.63
N ILE A 67 -1.20 9.56 0.31
CA ILE A 67 -2.60 9.85 -0.01
C ILE A 67 -2.74 11.38 -0.16
N HIS A 68 -3.24 11.83 -1.30
CA HIS A 68 -3.30 13.26 -1.62
C HIS A 68 -4.75 13.72 -1.83
N ALA A 69 -5.10 14.87 -1.24
CA ALA A 69 -6.33 15.59 -1.58
C ALA A 69 -6.06 16.52 -2.77
N VAL A 70 -6.60 16.18 -3.94
CA VAL A 70 -6.45 16.99 -5.17
C VAL A 70 -7.60 17.98 -5.28
N MET A 71 -7.27 19.27 -5.41
CA MET A 71 -8.26 20.35 -5.49
C MET A 71 -7.92 21.30 -6.65
N PRO A 72 -8.92 21.96 -7.29
CA PRO A 72 -8.68 22.94 -8.32
C PRO A 72 -7.78 24.09 -7.83
N GLN A 73 -6.84 24.54 -8.68
CA GLN A 73 -5.84 25.56 -8.35
C GLN A 73 -6.42 26.95 -8.04
N ARG A 74 -7.70 27.24 -8.39
CA ARG A 74 -8.33 28.54 -8.13
C ARG A 74 -9.78 28.41 -7.64
N ARG A 75 -10.13 29.42 -6.85
CA ARG A 75 -11.37 29.72 -6.08
C ARG A 75 -11.42 29.06 -4.71
N ARG A 76 -11.56 29.93 -3.70
CA ARG A 76 -11.73 29.66 -2.26
C ARG A 76 -12.27 28.24 -2.01
N VAL A 77 -11.45 27.39 -1.40
CA VAL A 77 -11.90 26.09 -0.89
C VAL A 77 -13.04 26.36 0.10
N PRO A 78 -14.26 25.86 -0.14
CA PRO A 78 -15.37 26.06 0.78
C PRO A 78 -14.99 25.58 2.19
N PRO A 79 -15.39 26.29 3.27
CA PRO A 79 -15.02 25.89 4.64
C PRO A 79 -15.33 24.43 4.97
N ARG A 80 -16.46 23.89 4.46
CA ARG A 80 -16.83 22.47 4.60
C ARG A 80 -15.83 21.50 3.96
N VAL A 81 -15.24 21.86 2.81
CA VAL A 81 -14.24 21.02 2.12
C VAL A 81 -12.94 21.05 2.90
N ARG A 82 -12.54 22.24 3.39
CA ARG A 82 -11.37 22.36 4.26
C ARG A 82 -11.53 21.52 5.53
N ALA A 83 -12.65 21.64 6.22
CA ALA A 83 -12.94 20.85 7.42
C ALA A 83 -12.91 19.34 7.14
N PHE A 84 -13.43 18.90 5.99
CA PHE A 84 -13.34 17.49 5.58
C PHE A 84 -11.89 17.04 5.34
N VAL A 85 -11.09 17.85 4.64
CA VAL A 85 -9.67 17.53 4.41
C VAL A 85 -8.89 17.49 5.72
N GLU A 86 -9.10 18.45 6.62
CA GLU A 86 -8.50 18.48 7.97
C GLU A 86 -8.88 17.22 8.76
N PHE A 87 -10.16 16.81 8.71
CA PHE A 87 -10.61 15.55 9.31
C PHE A 87 -9.89 14.34 8.72
N MET A 88 -9.84 14.22 7.39
CA MET A 88 -9.20 13.10 6.71
C MET A 88 -7.69 13.05 6.95
N GLN A 89 -7.02 14.19 7.10
CA GLN A 89 -5.59 14.25 7.46
C GLN A 89 -5.33 13.57 8.80
N VAL A 90 -6.21 13.78 9.80
CA VAL A 90 -6.10 13.09 11.09
C VAL A 90 -6.38 11.60 10.94
N GLN A 91 -7.42 11.22 10.18
CA GLN A 91 -7.78 9.81 9.99
C GLN A 91 -6.74 9.00 9.21
N LEU A 92 -5.94 9.66 8.37
CA LEU A 92 -4.94 9.01 7.50
C LEU A 92 -3.49 9.27 7.93
N ALA A 93 -3.29 9.88 9.11
CA ALA A 93 -1.96 10.26 9.60
C ALA A 93 -1.06 9.05 9.88
N GLU A 94 -1.65 7.97 10.38
CA GLU A 94 -0.93 6.74 10.72
C GLU A 94 -1.45 5.58 9.87
N PRO A 95 -0.58 4.89 9.11
CA PRO A 95 -1.00 3.68 8.41
C PRO A 95 -1.39 2.61 9.43
N PRO A 96 -2.37 1.75 9.10
CA PRO A 96 -2.75 0.68 9.98
C PRO A 96 -1.57 -0.27 10.22
N PRO A 97 -1.49 -0.88 11.41
CA PRO A 97 -0.40 -1.77 11.79
C PRO A 97 -0.36 -3.04 10.94
#